data_AF-A0AAD4EHM5-F1
#
_entry.id   AF-A0AAD4EHM5-F1
#
_cell.length_a   1.000
_cell.length_b   1.000
_cell.length_c   1.000
_cell.angle_alpha   90.00
_cell.angle_beta   90.00
_cell.angle_gamma   90.00
#
_symmetry.space_group_name_H-M   'P 1'
#
loop_
_entity.id
_entity.type
_entity.pdbx_description
1 polymer ?
#
loop_
_entity_poly.entity_id
_entity_poly.type
_entity_poly.pdbx_seq_one_letter_code
_entity_poly.pdbx_strand_id
1 'polypeptide(L)'
;MFWTLKELVRVLRDIVIIQKSAVEERKILHRDCSLNNAMILDDFDISKGFLIDWEFAVRITADNKYPIGGMGTVPFMSRKLLSQVSLLQEQAKAEAENKKQAKARKSKSKTPAPKTPKTSSDSSALPVSHVVHTYSDDLESLFFIFAWVGIKFSGPNGVVHQERMTNSLLNRWTNLDLASCFAFKTTLFVDLLEEECLLNKFHPYFKPLIPLAKDWYAALKDNMAHPVTFDAILHILDSHLDQLPNDEELQSSMTTLKESAVTLSKLKHVASLSLPVGSPKWKKSDDIFESDGQV
;
A
#
# COMPACT_ATOMS: atom_id res chain seq x y z
N MET A 1 2.46 -2.01 16.55
CA MET A 1 3.68 -2.24 15.74
C MET A 1 3.96 -3.73 15.80
N PHE A 2 4.42 -4.37 14.72
CA PHE A 2 4.74 -5.79 14.76
C PHE A 2 6.25 -5.99 15.03
N TRP A 3 6.55 -7.10 15.68
CA TRP A 3 7.86 -7.61 16.03
C TRP A 3 8.35 -8.64 15.02
N THR A 4 7.46 -9.41 14.40
CA THR A 4 7.83 -10.43 13.40
C THR A 4 6.92 -10.46 12.17
N LEU A 5 7.39 -11.12 11.11
CA LEU A 5 6.59 -11.37 9.90
C LEU A 5 5.36 -12.24 10.23
N LYS A 6 5.52 -13.21 11.15
CA LYS A 6 4.44 -14.11 11.57
C LYS A 6 3.34 -13.35 12.29
N GLU A 7 3.72 -12.42 13.16
CA GLU A 7 2.80 -11.48 13.79
C GLU A 7 2.10 -10.57 12.78
N LEU A 8 2.83 -9.99 11.81
CA LEU A 8 2.20 -9.16 10.77
C LEU A 8 1.10 -9.93 10.03
N VAL A 9 1.37 -11.18 9.62
CA VAL A 9 0.38 -12.02 8.93
C VAL A 9 -0.79 -12.40 9.84
N ARG A 10 -0.52 -12.72 11.13
CA ARG A 10 -1.58 -12.95 12.14
C ARG A 10 -2.50 -11.75 12.29
N VAL A 11 -1.94 -10.56 12.40
CA VAL A 11 -2.69 -9.31 12.54
C VAL A 11 -3.60 -9.08 11.34
N LEU A 12 -3.07 -9.27 10.12
CA LEU A 12 -3.87 -9.15 8.89
C LEU A 12 -5.01 -10.17 8.88
N ARG A 13 -4.76 -11.42 9.27
CA ARG A 13 -5.79 -12.46 9.39
C ARG A 13 -6.86 -12.09 10.42
N ASP A 14 -6.46 -11.63 11.60
CA ASP A 14 -7.40 -11.25 12.65
C ASP A 14 -8.29 -10.09 12.21
N ILE A 15 -7.77 -9.12 11.44
CA ILE A 15 -8.56 -8.05 10.83
C ILE A 15 -9.61 -8.61 9.85
N VAL A 16 -9.25 -9.60 9.03
CA VAL A 16 -10.21 -10.26 8.12
C VAL A 16 -11.30 -10.98 8.91
N ILE A 17 -10.97 -11.63 10.04
CA ILE A 17 -11.95 -12.26 10.94
C ILE A 17 -12.90 -11.22 11.54
N ILE A 18 -12.38 -10.08 11.98
CA ILE A 18 -13.20 -8.98 12.53
C ILE A 18 -14.15 -8.44 11.46
N GLN A 19 -13.65 -8.17 10.25
CA GLN A 19 -14.47 -7.71 9.12
C GLN A 19 -15.55 -8.74 8.76
N LYS A 20 -15.19 -10.03 8.69
CA LYS A 20 -16.14 -11.12 8.42
C LYS A 20 -17.24 -11.15 9.46
N SER A 21 -16.89 -11.11 10.76
CA SER A 21 -17.86 -11.14 11.86
C SER A 21 -18.78 -9.92 11.83
N ALA A 22 -18.24 -8.72 11.57
CA ALA A 22 -19.03 -7.51 11.44
C ALA A 22 -20.04 -7.59 10.27
N VAL A 23 -19.61 -8.12 9.13
CA VAL A 23 -20.45 -8.25 7.92
C VAL A 23 -21.49 -9.36 8.09
N GLU A 24 -21.09 -10.54 8.54
CA GLU A 24 -21.95 -11.72 8.58
C GLU A 24 -22.93 -11.67 9.75
N GLU A 25 -22.46 -11.33 10.95
CA GLU A 25 -23.25 -11.38 12.18
C GLU A 25 -23.97 -10.07 12.49
N ARG A 26 -23.36 -8.93 12.15
CA ARG A 26 -23.89 -7.60 12.49
C ARG A 26 -24.44 -6.84 11.30
N LYS A 27 -24.17 -7.31 10.07
CA LYS A 27 -24.51 -6.59 8.83
C LYS A 27 -23.92 -5.19 8.81
N ILE A 28 -22.66 -5.05 9.23
CA ILE A 28 -21.92 -3.78 9.30
C ILE A 28 -20.73 -3.82 8.34
N LEU A 29 -20.54 -2.75 7.57
CA LEU A 29 -19.31 -2.48 6.79
C LEU A 29 -18.47 -1.43 7.50
N HIS A 30 -17.14 -1.59 7.48
CA HIS A 30 -16.21 -0.69 8.14
C HIS A 30 -16.02 0.61 7.35
N ARG A 31 -15.80 0.48 6.03
CA ARG A 31 -15.65 1.58 5.05
C ARG A 31 -14.40 2.46 5.12
N ASP A 32 -13.62 2.41 6.19
CA ASP A 32 -12.30 3.06 6.24
C ASP A 32 -11.18 2.14 6.76
N CYS A 33 -10.90 1.07 6.02
CA CYS A 33 -9.76 0.21 6.33
C CYS A 33 -8.45 0.92 5.90
N SER A 34 -7.70 1.43 6.88
CA SER A 34 -6.45 2.15 6.68
C SER A 34 -5.35 1.64 7.61
N LEU A 35 -4.09 1.95 7.31
CA LEU A 35 -2.95 1.54 8.16
C LEU A 35 -3.06 2.05 9.61
N ASN A 36 -3.66 3.22 9.82
CA ASN A 36 -3.82 3.78 11.18
C ASN A 36 -4.97 3.11 11.96
N ASN A 37 -5.93 2.52 11.25
CA ASN A 37 -7.11 1.90 11.84
C ASN A 37 -6.89 0.40 12.10
N ALA A 38 -5.91 -0.19 11.42
CA ALA A 38 -5.38 -1.53 11.69
C ALA A 38 -4.34 -1.46 12.82
N MET A 39 -4.73 -1.85 14.02
CA MET A 39 -3.87 -1.85 15.21
C MET A 39 -3.42 -3.27 15.59
N ILE A 40 -2.32 -3.32 16.32
CA ILE A 40 -1.82 -4.52 16.98
C ILE A 40 -2.03 -4.32 18.48
N LEU A 41 -2.76 -5.23 19.10
CA LEU A 41 -2.91 -5.29 20.53
C LEU A 41 -1.85 -6.26 21.07
N ASP A 42 -0.87 -5.74 21.80
CA ASP A 42 0.13 -6.52 22.52
C ASP A 42 -0.50 -6.96 23.85
N ASP A 43 -1.11 -8.15 23.87
CA ASP A 43 -1.48 -8.82 25.13
C ASP A 43 -0.36 -9.80 25.50
N PHE A 44 -0.08 -9.94 26.81
CA PHE A 44 1.18 -10.43 27.38
C PHE A 44 1.74 -11.76 26.82
N ASP A 45 0.93 -12.56 26.12
CA ASP A 45 1.34 -13.82 25.47
C ASP A 45 1.03 -13.92 23.96
N ILE A 46 0.17 -13.06 23.39
CA ILE A 46 -0.26 -13.15 21.96
C ILE A 46 -0.57 -11.76 21.42
N SER A 47 0.16 -11.32 20.40
CA SER A 47 -0.24 -10.15 19.63
C SER A 47 -1.44 -10.47 18.73
N LYS A 48 -2.49 -9.67 18.85
CA LYS A 48 -3.74 -9.81 18.08
C LYS A 48 -3.97 -8.61 17.21
N GLY A 49 -4.49 -8.85 16.01
CA GLY A 49 -4.98 -7.77 15.16
C GLY A 49 -6.27 -7.17 15.72
N PHE A 50 -6.38 -5.86 15.64
CA PHE A 50 -7.57 -5.11 16.05
C PHE A 50 -7.92 -4.06 15.00
N LEU A 51 -9.22 -3.83 14.80
CA LEU A 51 -9.73 -2.81 13.88
C LEU A 51 -10.50 -1.74 14.68
N ILE A 52 -9.98 -0.52 14.67
CA ILE A 52 -10.59 0.65 15.31
C ILE A 52 -11.29 1.54 14.29
N ASP A 53 -11.86 2.64 14.77
CA ASP A 53 -12.38 3.73 13.94
C ASP A 53 -13.63 3.35 13.11
N TRP A 54 -14.64 2.86 13.83
CA TRP A 54 -15.94 2.47 13.28
C TRP A 54 -16.88 3.68 13.05
N GLU A 55 -16.39 4.92 13.10
CA GLU A 55 -17.26 6.11 12.98
C GLU A 55 -17.90 6.25 11.60
N PHE A 56 -17.25 5.72 10.56
CA PHE A 56 -17.76 5.67 9.19
C PHE A 56 -18.49 4.37 8.85
N ALA A 57 -18.63 3.48 9.84
CA ALA A 57 -19.28 2.20 9.65
C ALA A 57 -20.76 2.39 9.34
N VAL A 58 -21.29 1.52 8.48
CA VAL A 58 -22.70 1.56 8.07
C VAL A 58 -23.33 0.19 8.14
N ARG A 59 -24.65 0.18 8.35
CA ARG A 59 -25.44 -1.03 8.18
C ARG A 59 -25.59 -1.34 6.69
N ILE A 60 -25.36 -2.59 6.32
CA ILE A 60 -25.49 -3.07 4.94
C ILE A 60 -26.92 -2.86 4.45
N THR A 61 -27.07 -2.15 3.33
CA THR A 61 -28.34 -1.97 2.62
C THR A 61 -28.49 -3.01 1.51
N ALA A 62 -29.71 -3.19 1.01
CA ALA A 62 -29.98 -4.14 -0.08
C ALA A 62 -29.25 -3.78 -1.39
N ASP A 63 -28.98 -2.49 -1.62
CA ASP A 63 -28.33 -1.97 -2.83
C ASP A 63 -26.85 -1.61 -2.63
N ASN A 64 -26.33 -1.76 -1.40
CA ASN A 64 -24.98 -1.39 -1.01
C ASN A 64 -24.61 0.08 -1.31
N LYS A 65 -25.60 0.99 -1.37
CA LYS A 65 -25.35 2.40 -1.68
C LYS A 65 -25.26 3.26 -0.42
N TYR A 66 -24.20 4.07 -0.35
CA TYR A 66 -23.95 4.93 0.80
C TYR A 66 -23.48 6.33 0.36
N PRO A 67 -23.74 7.38 1.15
CA PRO A 67 -23.19 8.70 0.93
C PRO A 67 -21.65 8.69 0.85
N ILE A 68 -21.08 9.53 -0.02
CA ILE A 68 -19.62 9.67 -0.20
C ILE A 68 -18.90 10.17 1.07
N GLY A 69 -19.60 10.85 1.99
CA GLY A 69 -18.97 11.46 3.16
C GLY A 69 -18.21 10.46 4.04
N GLY A 70 -16.93 10.75 4.32
CA GLY A 70 -16.14 10.04 5.33
C GLY A 70 -15.54 8.69 4.91
N MET A 71 -15.56 8.33 3.62
CA MET A 71 -15.07 7.02 3.19
C MET A 71 -13.60 7.05 2.77
N GLY A 72 -12.85 6.03 3.20
CA GLY A 72 -11.60 5.55 2.60
C GLY A 72 -10.44 6.53 2.53
N THR A 73 -9.33 6.15 3.12
CA THR A 73 -8.04 6.80 2.89
C THR A 73 -7.51 6.48 1.48
N VAL A 74 -7.31 7.50 0.62
CA VAL A 74 -7.00 7.37 -0.83
C VAL A 74 -5.95 6.28 -1.17
N PRO A 75 -4.79 6.20 -0.50
CA PRO A 75 -3.82 5.12 -0.71
C PRO A 75 -4.37 3.70 -0.61
N PHE A 76 -5.37 3.49 0.24
CA PHE A 76 -5.93 2.17 0.54
C PHE A 76 -7.27 1.92 -0.17
N MET A 77 -7.96 2.97 -0.63
CA MET A 77 -9.25 2.85 -1.32
C MET A 77 -9.20 1.88 -2.52
N SER A 78 -10.21 1.00 -2.64
CA SER A 78 -10.29 0.01 -3.72
C SER A 78 -10.43 0.64 -5.11
N ARG A 79 -10.09 -0.11 -6.16
CA ARG A 79 -10.28 0.32 -7.56
C ARG A 79 -11.73 0.72 -7.86
N LYS A 80 -12.69 -0.07 -7.37
CA LYS A 80 -14.13 0.16 -7.60
C LYS A 80 -14.60 1.44 -6.93
N LEU A 81 -14.14 1.74 -5.72
CA LEU A 81 -14.48 2.99 -5.04
C LEU A 81 -13.81 4.20 -5.70
N LEU A 82 -12.52 4.11 -6.04
CA LEU A 82 -11.81 5.18 -6.74
C LEU A 82 -12.48 5.53 -8.08
N SER A 83 -12.89 4.53 -8.86
CA SER A 83 -13.62 4.74 -10.12
C SER A 83 -14.91 5.53 -9.92
N GLN A 84 -15.74 5.13 -8.94
CA GLN A 84 -17.02 5.79 -8.65
C GLN A 84 -16.82 7.22 -8.15
N VAL A 85 -15.90 7.42 -7.19
CA VAL A 85 -15.66 8.75 -6.62
C VAL A 85 -15.04 9.68 -7.66
N SER A 86 -14.12 9.20 -8.50
CA SER A 86 -13.54 9.98 -9.59
C SER A 86 -14.60 10.46 -10.58
N LEU A 87 -15.48 9.56 -11.02
CA LEU A 87 -16.57 9.89 -11.94
C LEU A 87 -17.53 10.93 -11.35
N LEU A 88 -17.89 10.76 -10.07
CA LEU A 88 -18.79 11.70 -9.38
C LEU A 88 -18.14 13.08 -9.20
N GLN A 89 -16.83 13.14 -8.94
CA GLN A 89 -16.09 14.40 -8.88
C GLN A 89 -16.04 15.13 -10.23
N GLU A 90 -15.85 14.40 -11.34
CA GLU A 90 -15.88 14.98 -12.69
C GLU A 90 -17.26 15.53 -13.04
N GLN A 91 -18.32 14.77 -12.74
CA GLN A 91 -19.70 15.22 -12.94
C GLN A 91 -20.00 16.49 -12.13
N ALA A 92 -19.60 16.53 -10.87
CA ALA A 92 -19.78 17.70 -10.02
C ALA A 92 -19.03 18.94 -10.56
N LYS A 93 -17.81 18.75 -11.09
CA LYS A 93 -17.03 19.82 -11.74
C LYS A 93 -17.74 20.34 -12.99
N ALA A 94 -18.20 19.45 -13.87
CA ALA A 94 -18.91 19.80 -15.09
C ALA A 94 -20.23 20.54 -14.81
N GLU A 95 -21.00 20.08 -13.82
CA GLU A 95 -22.21 20.78 -13.38
C GLU A 95 -21.93 22.18 -12.84
N ALA A 96 -20.88 22.33 -12.04
CA ALA A 96 -20.48 23.62 -11.49
C ALA A 96 -20.07 24.59 -12.61
N GLU A 97 -19.37 24.11 -13.64
CA GLU A 97 -19.00 24.90 -14.80
C GLU A 97 -20.22 25.32 -15.62
N ASN A 98 -21.14 24.39 -15.92
CA ASN A 98 -22.40 24.70 -16.61
C ASN A 98 -23.23 25.75 -15.83
N LYS A 99 -23.32 25.62 -14.50
CA LYS A 99 -23.99 26.60 -13.64
C LYS A 99 -23.30 27.98 -13.69
N LYS A 100 -21.97 28.04 -13.75
CA LYS A 100 -21.21 29.30 -13.92
C LYS A 100 -21.50 29.94 -15.29
N GLN A 101 -21.47 29.16 -16.38
CA GLN A 101 -21.75 29.65 -17.73
C GLN A 101 -23.21 30.14 -17.88
N ALA A 102 -24.18 29.44 -17.29
CA ALA A 102 -25.59 29.84 -17.29
C ALA A 102 -25.83 31.16 -16.54
N LYS A 103 -25.15 31.36 -15.40
CA LYS A 103 -25.20 32.64 -14.65
C LYS A 103 -24.56 33.78 -15.46
N ALA A 104 -23.43 33.53 -16.12
CA ALA A 104 -22.75 34.52 -16.98
C ALA A 104 -23.62 34.95 -18.19
N ARG A 105 -24.36 34.02 -18.80
CA ARG A 105 -25.33 34.30 -19.87
C ARG A 105 -26.50 35.17 -19.38
N LYS A 106 -27.08 34.86 -18.21
CA LYS A 106 -28.15 35.67 -17.59
C LYS A 106 -27.71 37.08 -17.17
N SER A 107 -26.44 37.29 -16.84
CA SER A 107 -25.92 38.64 -16.53
C SER A 107 -25.69 39.51 -17.77
N LYS A 108 -25.50 38.93 -18.96
CA LYS A 108 -25.32 39.67 -20.22
C LYS A 108 -26.62 40.12 -20.89
N SER A 109 -27.79 39.63 -20.43
CA SER A 109 -29.11 39.94 -21.00
C SER A 109 -29.95 40.90 -20.16
N LYS A 110 -29.36 41.65 -19.22
CA LYS A 110 -30.11 42.61 -18.38
C LYS A 110 -30.33 43.95 -19.09
N THR A 111 -31.46 44.08 -19.77
CA THR A 111 -32.16 45.36 -19.98
C THR A 111 -32.88 45.73 -18.67
N PRO A 112 -32.90 47.00 -18.22
CA PRO A 112 -33.48 47.34 -16.92
C PRO A 112 -35.02 47.34 -16.99
N ALA A 113 -35.66 46.52 -16.16
CA ALA A 113 -37.11 46.54 -15.92
C ALA A 113 -37.41 46.51 -14.40
N PRO A 114 -38.57 47.02 -13.95
CA PRO A 114 -38.75 47.55 -12.60
C PRO A 114 -38.84 46.48 -11.50
N LYS A 115 -38.44 46.89 -10.29
CA LYS A 115 -38.36 46.06 -9.08
C LYS A 115 -39.75 45.73 -8.52
N THR A 116 -40.01 44.45 -8.29
CA THR A 116 -41.05 43.95 -7.36
C THR A 116 -40.42 42.98 -6.34
N PRO A 117 -41.06 42.76 -5.17
CA PRO A 117 -40.39 42.28 -3.96
C PRO A 117 -40.09 40.78 -3.99
N LYS A 118 -38.96 40.42 -3.37
CA LYS A 118 -38.49 39.04 -3.19
C LYS A 118 -39.15 38.41 -1.97
N THR A 119 -39.87 37.31 -2.16
CA THR A 119 -40.14 36.33 -1.12
C THR A 119 -39.01 35.30 -1.08
N SER A 120 -38.58 35.03 0.15
CA SER A 120 -37.57 34.07 0.57
C SER A 120 -38.03 32.61 0.46
N SER A 121 -37.04 31.73 0.57
CA SER A 121 -37.09 30.30 0.91
C SER A 121 -37.11 29.32 -0.26
N ASP A 122 -35.91 28.84 -0.61
CA ASP A 122 -35.73 27.40 -0.66
C ASP A 122 -34.25 27.07 -0.49
N SER A 123 -33.91 26.41 0.62
CA SER A 123 -32.61 25.79 0.82
C SER A 123 -32.53 24.57 -0.09
N SER A 124 -32.04 24.74 -1.31
CA SER A 124 -31.74 23.61 -2.19
C SER A 124 -30.53 22.85 -1.63
N ALA A 125 -30.78 21.87 -0.76
CA ALA A 125 -29.79 20.87 -0.43
C ALA A 125 -29.36 20.19 -1.74
N LEU A 126 -28.07 20.26 -2.06
CA LEU A 126 -27.52 19.57 -3.22
C LEU A 126 -27.79 18.06 -3.08
N PRO A 127 -28.11 17.34 -4.17
CA PRO A 127 -28.30 15.91 -4.11
C PRO A 127 -27.04 15.24 -3.55
N VAL A 128 -27.19 14.47 -2.47
CA VAL A 128 -26.09 13.71 -1.87
C VAL A 128 -25.72 12.59 -2.84
N SER A 129 -24.50 12.64 -3.39
CA SER A 129 -23.99 11.58 -4.25
C SER A 129 -23.72 10.31 -3.43
N HIS A 130 -24.04 9.16 -4.01
CA HIS A 130 -23.89 7.84 -3.39
C HIS A 130 -22.89 6.98 -4.16
N VAL A 131 -22.22 6.08 -3.45
CA VAL A 131 -21.34 5.05 -4.00
C VAL A 131 -21.77 3.67 -3.56
N VAL A 132 -21.47 2.66 -4.37
CA VAL A 132 -21.58 1.25 -4.02
C VAL A 132 -20.31 0.81 -3.30
N HIS A 133 -20.44 0.36 -2.05
CA HIS A 133 -19.35 -0.17 -1.22
C HIS A 133 -19.72 -1.56 -0.72
N THR A 134 -18.84 -2.55 -0.91
CA THR A 134 -19.04 -3.92 -0.43
C THR A 134 -17.87 -4.37 0.44
N TYR A 135 -18.03 -5.49 1.16
CA TYR A 135 -16.96 -6.04 2.00
C TYR A 135 -15.68 -6.35 1.19
N SER A 136 -15.81 -6.67 -0.10
CA SER A 136 -14.69 -6.90 -1.00
C SER A 136 -13.83 -5.65 -1.26
N ASP A 137 -14.40 -4.44 -1.08
CA ASP A 137 -13.65 -3.19 -1.13
C ASP A 137 -12.75 -3.04 0.11
N ASP A 138 -13.26 -3.45 1.29
CA ASP A 138 -12.49 -3.47 2.54
C ASP A 138 -11.35 -4.52 2.48
N LEU A 139 -11.58 -5.67 1.83
CA LEU A 139 -10.54 -6.70 1.59
C LEU A 139 -9.46 -6.24 0.62
N GLU A 140 -9.82 -5.54 -0.47
CA GLU A 140 -8.84 -4.95 -1.38
C GLU A 140 -8.03 -3.85 -0.68
N SER A 141 -8.65 -3.08 0.22
CA SER A 141 -7.97 -2.07 1.02
C SER A 141 -6.90 -2.69 1.93
N LEU A 142 -7.21 -3.83 2.54
CA LEU A 142 -6.26 -4.56 3.39
C LEU A 142 -5.03 -5.07 2.63
N PHE A 143 -5.18 -5.48 1.37
CA PHE A 143 -4.05 -5.81 0.51
C PHE A 143 -3.14 -4.60 0.26
N PHE A 144 -3.72 -3.42 0.02
CA PHE A 144 -2.91 -2.20 -0.14
C PHE A 144 -2.19 -1.82 1.14
N ILE A 145 -2.79 -2.05 2.32
CA ILE A 145 -2.10 -1.88 3.61
C ILE A 145 -0.90 -2.83 3.71
N PHE A 146 -1.10 -4.11 3.38
CA PHE A 146 -0.02 -5.11 3.40
C PHE A 146 1.12 -4.74 2.45
N ALA A 147 0.82 -4.39 1.20
CA ALA A 147 1.82 -3.95 0.22
C ALA A 147 2.53 -2.67 0.67
N TRP A 148 1.78 -1.71 1.23
CA TRP A 148 2.33 -0.48 1.78
C TRP A 148 3.33 -0.76 2.90
N VAL A 149 3.02 -1.70 3.81
CA VAL A 149 3.93 -2.11 4.88
C VAL A 149 5.21 -2.70 4.30
N GLY A 150 5.09 -3.62 3.33
CA GLY A 150 6.22 -4.29 2.70
C GLY A 150 7.18 -3.36 1.96
N ILE A 151 6.69 -2.21 1.46
CA ILE A 151 7.48 -1.23 0.71
C ILE A 151 8.02 -0.11 1.60
N LYS A 152 7.21 0.39 2.54
CA LYS A 152 7.53 1.61 3.32
C LYS A 152 8.49 1.35 4.48
N PHE A 153 8.36 0.22 5.15
CA PHE A 153 9.11 -0.06 6.36
C PHE A 153 10.37 -0.88 6.06
N SER A 154 11.39 -0.76 6.89
CA SER A 154 12.65 -1.51 6.76
C SER A 154 12.73 -2.74 7.65
N GLY A 155 11.72 -2.97 8.49
CA GLY A 155 11.73 -4.07 9.45
C GLY A 155 10.64 -3.97 10.50
N PRO A 156 10.78 -4.74 11.60
CA PRO A 156 9.87 -4.65 12.73
C PRO A 156 9.98 -3.28 13.42
N ASN A 157 9.02 -2.97 14.28
CA ASN A 157 8.93 -1.68 14.98
C ASN A 157 8.72 -0.47 14.06
N GLY A 158 8.20 -0.66 12.86
CA GLY A 158 7.72 0.44 12.01
C GLY A 158 8.81 1.44 11.59
N VAL A 159 10.07 1.02 11.55
CA VAL A 159 11.17 1.87 11.07
C VAL A 159 10.93 2.19 9.59
N VAL A 160 10.78 3.47 9.27
CA VAL A 160 10.53 3.92 7.89
C VAL A 160 11.82 3.83 7.08
N HIS A 161 11.75 3.18 5.92
CA HIS A 161 12.86 3.15 4.96
C HIS A 161 13.03 4.54 4.33
N GLN A 162 14.23 5.09 4.44
CA GLN A 162 14.51 6.51 4.20
C GLN A 162 14.87 6.86 2.74
N GLU A 163 14.83 5.88 1.82
CA GLU A 163 15.03 6.18 0.39
C GLU A 163 14.06 7.26 -0.08
N ARG A 164 14.58 8.24 -0.84
CA ARG A 164 13.79 9.31 -1.44
C ARG A 164 12.59 8.69 -2.15
N MET A 165 11.42 8.81 -1.52
CA MET A 165 10.14 8.32 -2.03
C MET A 165 9.74 8.95 -3.37
N THR A 166 10.56 9.82 -3.97
CA THR A 166 10.21 10.77 -5.04
C THR A 166 9.66 10.13 -6.32
N ASN A 167 9.89 8.83 -6.57
CA ASN A 167 9.30 8.06 -7.69
C ASN A 167 8.75 6.68 -7.25
N SER A 168 8.30 6.54 -5.99
CA SER A 168 7.86 5.25 -5.44
C SER A 168 6.44 4.84 -5.91
N LEU A 169 6.17 3.53 -5.91
CA LEU A 169 4.82 2.98 -6.12
C LEU A 169 3.79 3.61 -5.15
N LEU A 170 4.23 3.90 -3.92
CA LEU A 170 3.40 4.55 -2.90
C LEU A 170 2.96 5.95 -3.32
N ASN A 171 3.82 6.73 -4.00
CA ASN A 171 3.43 8.05 -4.50
C ASN A 171 2.29 7.98 -5.51
N ARG A 172 2.28 6.93 -6.36
CA ARG A 172 1.21 6.69 -7.33
C ARG A 172 -0.12 6.46 -6.62
N TRP A 173 -0.11 5.80 -5.47
CA TRP A 173 -1.30 5.54 -4.65
C TRP A 173 -1.70 6.72 -3.75
N THR A 174 -0.80 7.65 -3.45
CA THR A 174 -1.12 8.90 -2.71
C THR A 174 -1.57 10.05 -3.60
N ASN A 175 -1.71 9.83 -4.92
CA ASN A 175 -2.04 10.91 -5.84
C ASN A 175 -3.42 11.49 -5.51
N LEU A 176 -3.50 12.82 -5.36
CA LEU A 176 -4.75 13.54 -5.09
C LEU A 176 -5.70 13.51 -6.29
N ASP A 177 -5.19 13.23 -7.49
CA ASP A 177 -6.01 12.91 -8.64
C ASP A 177 -6.50 11.46 -8.57
N LEU A 178 -7.78 11.28 -8.23
CA LEU A 178 -8.39 9.97 -8.04
C LEU A 178 -8.44 9.16 -9.35
N ALA A 179 -8.57 9.82 -10.49
CA ALA A 179 -8.52 9.16 -11.81
C ALA A 179 -7.15 8.52 -12.05
N SER A 180 -6.07 9.26 -11.79
CA SER A 180 -4.72 8.72 -11.84
C SER A 180 -4.51 7.58 -10.84
N CYS A 181 -4.95 7.73 -9.59
CA CYS A 181 -4.83 6.68 -8.58
C CYS A 181 -5.57 5.39 -9.00
N PHE A 182 -6.79 5.54 -9.53
CA PHE A 182 -7.56 4.44 -10.11
C PHE A 182 -6.81 3.76 -11.26
N ALA A 183 -6.28 4.55 -12.20
CA ALA A 183 -5.55 4.04 -13.35
C ALA A 183 -4.33 3.22 -12.89
N PHE A 184 -3.50 3.76 -11.98
CA PHE A 184 -2.32 3.04 -11.47
C PHE A 184 -2.67 1.73 -10.78
N LYS A 185 -3.70 1.73 -9.92
CA LYS A 185 -4.15 0.49 -9.25
C LYS A 185 -4.77 -0.50 -10.23
N THR A 186 -5.45 -0.03 -11.27
CA THR A 186 -6.01 -0.91 -12.31
C THR A 186 -4.90 -1.55 -13.14
N THR A 187 -3.92 -0.75 -13.59
CA THR A 187 -2.76 -1.24 -14.33
C THR A 187 -1.98 -2.27 -13.51
N LEU A 188 -1.85 -2.08 -12.19
CA LEU A 188 -1.22 -3.06 -11.30
C LEU A 188 -1.81 -4.46 -11.43
N PHE A 189 -3.13 -4.62 -11.59
CA PHE A 189 -3.79 -5.93 -11.66
C PHE A 189 -3.98 -6.47 -13.09
N VAL A 190 -3.74 -5.64 -14.11
CA VAL A 190 -3.92 -6.01 -15.54
C VAL A 190 -2.59 -6.32 -16.20
N ASP A 191 -1.52 -5.63 -15.83
CA ASP A 191 -0.19 -5.79 -16.39
C ASP A 191 0.67 -6.73 -15.54
N LEU A 192 1.10 -7.86 -16.13
CA LEU A 192 1.98 -8.83 -15.46
C LEU A 192 3.34 -8.23 -15.06
N LEU A 193 3.82 -7.22 -15.79
CA LEU A 193 5.07 -6.54 -15.45
C LEU A 193 4.94 -5.71 -14.17
N GLU A 194 3.75 -5.20 -13.87
CA GLU A 194 3.51 -4.42 -12.64
C GLU A 194 3.42 -5.31 -11.40
N GLU A 195 2.99 -6.57 -11.53
CA GLU A 195 3.10 -7.56 -10.44
C GLU A 195 4.57 -7.72 -10.03
N GLU A 196 5.46 -7.99 -10.99
CA GLU A 196 6.90 -8.11 -10.72
C GLU A 196 7.47 -6.80 -10.14
N CYS A 197 7.05 -5.65 -10.67
CA CYS A 197 7.46 -4.35 -10.15
C CYS A 197 7.03 -4.15 -8.70
N LEU A 198 5.80 -4.51 -8.32
CA LEU A 198 5.32 -4.46 -6.95
C LEU A 198 6.20 -5.31 -6.03
N LEU A 199 6.40 -6.58 -6.38
CA LEU A 199 7.13 -7.54 -5.55
C LEU A 199 8.60 -7.14 -5.38
N ASN A 200 9.21 -6.56 -6.40
CA ASN A 200 10.58 -6.06 -6.35
C ASN A 200 10.75 -4.80 -5.48
N LYS A 201 9.66 -4.11 -5.11
CA LYS A 201 9.70 -2.96 -4.18
C LYS A 201 9.63 -3.37 -2.72
N PHE A 202 9.37 -4.63 -2.40
CA PHE A 202 9.38 -5.08 -1.02
C PHE A 202 10.80 -4.95 -0.43
N HIS A 203 10.90 -4.34 0.75
CA HIS A 203 12.17 -4.25 1.46
C HIS A 203 12.70 -5.67 1.76
N PRO A 204 14.02 -5.92 1.74
CA PRO A 204 14.59 -7.25 1.94
C PRO A 204 14.04 -8.04 3.14
N TYR A 205 13.69 -7.35 4.23
CA TYR A 205 13.06 -7.94 5.41
C TYR A 205 11.74 -8.66 5.09
N PHE A 206 10.92 -8.15 4.17
CA PHE A 206 9.61 -8.71 3.81
C PHE A 206 9.64 -9.69 2.63
N LYS A 207 10.82 -10.01 2.07
CA LYS A 207 10.94 -10.99 0.97
C LYS A 207 10.29 -12.35 1.27
N PRO A 208 10.34 -12.89 2.51
CA PRO A 208 9.63 -14.13 2.83
C PRO A 208 8.11 -14.07 2.63
N LEU A 209 7.51 -12.86 2.56
CA LEU A 209 6.08 -12.66 2.32
C LEU A 209 5.72 -12.46 0.83
N ILE A 210 6.68 -12.56 -0.09
CA ILE A 210 6.41 -12.46 -1.54
C ILE A 210 5.43 -13.56 -2.02
N PRO A 211 5.55 -14.84 -1.61
CA PRO A 211 4.56 -15.85 -1.98
C PRO A 211 3.14 -15.48 -1.52
N LEU A 212 2.98 -15.01 -0.28
CA LEU A 212 1.71 -14.49 0.23
C LEU A 212 1.18 -13.33 -0.63
N ALA A 213 2.05 -12.39 -1.01
CA ALA A 213 1.67 -11.26 -1.85
C ALA A 213 1.16 -11.70 -3.22
N LYS A 214 1.77 -12.72 -3.83
CA LYS A 214 1.35 -13.28 -5.12
C LYS A 214 -0.03 -13.93 -5.04
N ASP A 215 -0.27 -14.78 -4.05
CA ASP A 215 -1.54 -15.48 -3.91
C ASP A 215 -2.68 -14.51 -3.61
N TRP A 216 -2.44 -13.53 -2.72
CA TRP A 216 -3.42 -12.49 -2.43
C TRP A 216 -3.69 -11.60 -3.65
N TYR A 217 -2.64 -11.21 -4.37
CA TYR A 217 -2.77 -10.46 -5.62
C TYR A 217 -3.60 -11.23 -6.66
N ALA A 218 -3.34 -12.52 -6.85
CA ALA A 218 -4.08 -13.37 -7.77
C ALA A 218 -5.57 -13.46 -7.39
N ALA A 219 -5.88 -13.58 -6.09
CA ALA A 219 -7.26 -13.59 -5.61
C ALA A 219 -8.00 -12.25 -5.86
N LEU A 220 -7.26 -11.14 -5.92
CA LEU A 220 -7.82 -9.81 -6.16
C LEU A 220 -7.84 -9.38 -7.63
N LYS A 221 -7.20 -10.12 -8.52
CA LYS A 221 -7.03 -9.75 -9.93
C LYS A 221 -8.36 -9.33 -10.58
N ASP A 222 -9.37 -10.19 -10.41
CA ASP A 222 -10.70 -10.01 -10.97
C ASP A 222 -11.73 -9.41 -9.98
N ASN A 223 -11.29 -8.86 -8.83
CA ASN A 223 -12.17 -8.38 -7.75
C ASN A 223 -13.23 -7.35 -8.19
N MET A 224 -12.94 -6.58 -9.24
CA MET A 224 -13.90 -5.62 -9.83
C MET A 224 -15.11 -6.31 -10.48
N ALA A 225 -14.92 -7.51 -11.04
CA ALA A 225 -15.96 -8.31 -11.70
C ALA A 225 -16.48 -9.43 -10.80
N HIS A 226 -15.58 -10.08 -10.06
CA HIS A 226 -15.86 -11.22 -9.18
C HIS A 226 -15.32 -10.90 -7.78
N PRO A 227 -16.17 -10.35 -6.88
CA PRO A 227 -15.76 -9.97 -5.54
C PRO A 227 -15.10 -11.12 -4.79
N VAL A 228 -13.91 -10.88 -4.24
CA VAL A 228 -13.20 -11.85 -3.41
C VAL A 228 -13.99 -12.11 -2.12
N THR A 229 -13.93 -13.33 -1.60
CA THR A 229 -14.62 -13.73 -0.36
C THR A 229 -13.69 -13.68 0.84
N PHE A 230 -14.29 -13.57 2.04
CA PHE A 230 -13.54 -13.70 3.29
C PHE A 230 -12.81 -15.04 3.37
N ASP A 231 -13.48 -16.14 3.03
CA ASP A 231 -12.91 -17.48 3.13
C ASP A 231 -11.70 -17.68 2.21
N ALA A 232 -11.72 -17.10 1.02
CA ALA A 232 -10.58 -17.15 0.10
C ALA A 232 -9.35 -16.44 0.70
N ILE A 233 -9.53 -15.24 1.26
CA ILE A 233 -8.43 -14.48 1.87
C ILE A 233 -7.94 -15.15 3.16
N LEU A 234 -8.85 -15.65 4.00
CA LEU A 234 -8.49 -16.36 5.23
C LEU A 234 -7.67 -17.62 4.90
N HIS A 235 -8.10 -18.41 3.93
CA HIS A 235 -7.36 -19.59 3.49
C HIS A 235 -5.94 -19.25 3.03
N ILE A 236 -5.78 -18.18 2.24
CA ILE A 236 -4.46 -17.70 1.80
C ILE A 236 -3.60 -17.32 3.02
N LEU A 237 -4.14 -16.50 3.92
CA LEU A 237 -3.41 -16.03 5.09
C LEU A 237 -3.00 -17.18 6.03
N ASP A 238 -3.90 -18.11 6.32
CA ASP A 238 -3.62 -19.27 7.17
C ASP A 238 -2.56 -20.18 6.55
N SER A 239 -2.66 -20.47 5.25
CA SER A 239 -1.70 -21.31 4.54
C SER A 239 -0.26 -20.76 4.60
N HIS A 240 -0.09 -19.45 4.44
CA HIS A 240 1.23 -18.80 4.56
C HIS A 240 1.68 -18.65 6.00
N LEU A 241 0.75 -18.43 6.93
CA LEU A 241 1.06 -18.27 8.34
C LEU A 241 1.66 -19.53 8.95
N ASP A 242 1.13 -20.70 8.56
CA ASP A 242 1.61 -22.01 9.03
C ASP A 242 3.04 -22.32 8.55
N GLN A 243 3.45 -21.74 7.42
CA GLN A 243 4.77 -21.92 6.82
C GLN A 243 5.83 -20.96 7.39
N LEU A 244 5.42 -19.89 8.08
CA LEU A 244 6.37 -18.92 8.64
C LEU A 244 7.06 -19.49 9.89
N PRO A 245 8.40 -19.32 10.01
CA PRO A 245 9.16 -19.80 11.16
C PRO A 245 8.65 -19.16 12.44
N ASN A 246 8.70 -19.90 13.55
CA ASN A 246 8.35 -19.36 14.85
C ASN A 246 9.37 -18.31 15.29
N ASP A 247 8.92 -17.36 16.12
CA ASP A 247 9.70 -16.18 16.50
C ASP A 247 11.05 -16.52 17.17
N GLU A 248 11.14 -17.69 17.83
CA GLU A 248 12.37 -18.22 18.46
C GLU A 248 13.46 -18.61 17.44
N GLU A 249 13.08 -19.22 16.30
CA GLU A 249 14.03 -19.62 15.25
C GLU A 249 14.59 -18.41 14.50
N LEU A 250 13.78 -17.37 14.30
CA LEU A 250 14.21 -16.16 13.60
C LEU A 250 15.13 -15.29 14.46
N GLN A 251 14.82 -15.15 15.77
CA GLN A 251 15.71 -14.49 16.73
C GLN A 251 17.07 -15.19 16.78
N SER A 252 17.08 -16.52 16.90
CA SER A 252 18.29 -17.36 16.88
C SER A 252 19.08 -17.19 15.56
N SER A 253 18.39 -17.16 14.42
CA SER A 253 18.99 -16.95 13.10
C SER A 253 19.57 -15.54 12.94
N MET A 254 18.88 -14.51 13.44
CA MET A 254 19.36 -13.12 13.40
C MET A 254 20.55 -12.88 14.33
N THR A 255 20.60 -13.52 15.51
CA THR A 255 21.81 -13.52 16.36
C THR A 255 22.96 -14.21 15.67
N THR A 256 22.73 -15.38 15.07
CA THR A 256 23.77 -16.14 14.36
C THR A 256 24.33 -15.36 13.16
N LEU A 257 23.47 -14.67 12.40
CA LEU A 257 23.88 -13.81 11.28
C LEU A 257 24.67 -12.57 11.75
N LYS A 258 24.25 -11.94 12.86
CA LYS A 258 24.99 -10.83 13.47
C LYS A 258 26.38 -11.27 13.96
N GLU A 259 26.47 -12.42 14.61
CA GLU A 259 27.74 -13.00 15.07
C GLU A 259 28.67 -13.37 13.90
N SER A 260 28.09 -13.92 12.82
CA SER A 260 28.83 -14.24 11.59
C SER A 260 29.37 -12.99 10.91
N ALA A 261 28.59 -11.90 10.86
CA ALA A 261 29.00 -10.62 10.30
C ALA A 261 30.11 -9.94 11.15
N VAL A 262 30.03 -10.05 12.47
CA VAL A 262 31.07 -9.57 13.40
C VAL A 262 32.36 -10.40 13.26
N THR A 263 32.25 -11.70 13.01
CA THR A 263 33.40 -12.57 12.80
C THR A 263 34.09 -12.26 11.47
N LEU A 264 33.32 -12.04 10.40
CA LEU A 264 33.84 -11.62 9.09
C LEU A 264 34.50 -10.24 9.14
N SER A 265 33.97 -9.29 9.92
CA SER A 265 34.59 -7.97 10.07
C SER A 265 35.91 -8.05 10.85
N LYS A 266 35.98 -8.88 11.90
CA LYS A 266 37.23 -9.18 12.62
C LYS A 266 38.28 -9.84 11.72
N LEU A 267 37.90 -10.83 10.90
CA LEU A 267 38.80 -11.49 9.95
C LEU A 267 39.36 -10.52 8.90
N LYS A 268 38.52 -9.63 8.37
CA LYS A 268 38.97 -8.56 7.45
C LYS A 268 39.97 -7.60 8.11
N HIS A 269 39.76 -7.30 9.39
CA HIS A 269 40.67 -6.45 10.15
C HIS A 269 42.03 -7.14 10.40
N VAL A 270 42.03 -8.43 10.73
CA VAL A 270 43.25 -9.22 10.89
C VAL A 270 44.01 -9.36 9.56
N ALA A 271 43.31 -9.59 8.45
CA ALA A 271 43.94 -9.65 7.13
C ALA A 271 44.59 -8.32 6.71
N SER A 272 44.05 -7.18 7.15
CA SER A 272 44.63 -5.86 6.91
C SER A 272 45.89 -5.55 7.72
N LEU A 273 46.13 -6.28 8.82
CA LEU A 273 47.31 -6.14 9.69
C LEU A 273 48.48 -7.04 9.28
N SER A 274 48.26 -7.99 8.35
CA SER A 274 49.21 -9.05 8.01
C SER A 274 49.99 -8.85 6.71
N LEU A 275 49.95 -7.67 6.08
CA LEU A 275 50.78 -7.37 4.90
C LEU A 275 52.15 -6.82 5.33
N PRO A 276 53.27 -7.53 5.10
CA PRO A 276 54.59 -6.98 5.33
C PRO A 276 54.89 -5.91 4.25
N VAL A 277 55.19 -4.69 4.68
CA VAL A 277 55.68 -3.62 3.81
C VAL A 277 57.09 -3.98 3.34
N GLY A 278 57.22 -4.37 2.08
CA GLY A 278 58.51 -4.72 1.47
C GLY A 278 58.41 -4.85 -0.05
N SER A 279 58.14 -3.74 -0.74
CA SER A 279 58.18 -3.68 -2.21
C SER A 279 59.63 -3.54 -2.73
N PRO A 280 60.12 -4.39 -3.65
CA PRO A 280 61.42 -4.22 -4.29
C PRO A 280 61.37 -3.12 -5.35
N LYS A 281 62.36 -2.21 -5.31
CA LYS A 281 62.59 -1.15 -6.30
C LYS A 281 63.12 -1.76 -7.60
N TRP A 282 62.37 -1.60 -8.70
CA TRP A 282 62.88 -1.85 -10.04
C TRP A 282 63.60 -0.58 -10.54
N LYS A 283 64.91 -0.69 -10.76
CA LYS A 283 65.71 0.36 -11.43
C LYS A 283 65.51 0.23 -12.94
N LYS A 284 65.15 1.34 -13.58
CA LYS A 284 65.31 1.55 -15.02
C LYS A 284 66.81 1.60 -15.35
N SER A 285 67.21 0.88 -16.40
CA SER A 285 68.43 1.18 -17.16
C SER A 285 68.06 1.02 -18.62
N ASP A 286 68.03 2.14 -19.34
CA ASP A 286 67.90 2.19 -20.78
C ASP A 286 69.26 1.85 -21.44
N ASP A 287 69.18 1.29 -22.65
CA ASP A 287 70.05 1.55 -23.80
C ASP A 287 71.49 0.98 -23.86
N ILE A 288 71.71 0.05 -24.82
CA ILE A 288 72.50 0.23 -26.07
C ILE A 288 73.11 -1.07 -26.65
N PHE A 289 72.68 -1.35 -27.89
CA PHE A 289 73.37 -1.85 -29.09
C PHE A 289 73.90 -3.30 -29.28
N GLU A 290 73.52 -3.81 -30.47
CA GLU A 290 74.29 -4.52 -31.52
C GLU A 290 75.37 -5.54 -31.11
N SER A 291 75.28 -6.78 -31.62
CA SER A 291 75.68 -7.16 -32.98
C SER A 291 75.71 -8.69 -33.13
N ASP A 292 75.19 -9.17 -34.26
CA ASP A 292 75.66 -10.29 -35.10
C ASP A 292 76.40 -11.52 -34.54
N GLY A 293 75.97 -12.69 -35.05
CA GLY A 293 76.91 -13.66 -35.63
C GLY A 293 76.78 -15.11 -35.14
N GLN A 294 76.26 -15.97 -36.04
CA GLN A 294 76.69 -17.34 -36.40
C GLN A 294 77.06 -18.32 -35.24
N VAL A 295 76.52 -19.54 -35.18
CA VAL A 295 76.55 -20.64 -36.17
C VAL A 295 75.31 -21.53 -36.00
#